data_AF-A0A418YFA1-F1
#
_entry.id   AF-A0A418YFA1-F1
#
_cell.length_a   1.000
_cell.length_b   1.000
_cell.length_c   1.000
_cell.angle_alpha   90.00
_cell.angle_beta   90.00
_cell.angle_gamma   90.00
#
_symmetry.space_group_name_H-M   'P 1'
#
loop_
_entity.id
_entity.type
_entity.pdbx_description
1 polymer ?
#
loop_
_entity_poly.entity_id
_entity_poly.type
_entity_poly.pdbx_seq_one_letter_code
_entity_poly.pdbx_strand_id
1 'polypeptide(L)'
;MLVWHAITDILTLFTYCHHVVVGFAMLHFHLLSHPKEVHRRSNTGQVIEALWPEHCQRYIWSRQRNVLPKALNTSMALLMPGDQASSSQDEVKGFQHFLIIDSTWQEAKKIYRQSPCLHILPKVSVCAKPSTFILRANQIEGGLSTAEVAVNLLSQQGYHQQAEQLECNYHAFMRQCL
;
A
#
# COMPACT_ATOMS: atom_id res chain seq x y z
N MET A 1 -26.17 -65.89 -24.14
CA MET A 1 -25.29 -64.76 -24.51
C MET A 1 -25.24 -63.83 -23.30
N LEU A 2 -24.30 -64.07 -22.39
CA LEU A 2 -23.22 -63.14 -21.99
C LEU A 2 -23.75 -61.87 -21.26
N VAL A 3 -23.34 -61.36 -20.10
CA VAL A 3 -22.27 -61.56 -19.10
C VAL A 3 -22.56 -60.47 -18.00
N TRP A 4 -22.52 -60.83 -16.70
CA TRP A 4 -22.10 -60.04 -15.50
C TRP A 4 -22.78 -58.68 -15.14
N HIS A 5 -23.44 -58.54 -13.99
CA HIS A 5 -22.93 -58.20 -12.64
C HIS A 5 -22.23 -56.82 -12.48
N ALA A 6 -22.91 -55.95 -11.71
CA ALA A 6 -22.40 -55.18 -10.57
C ALA A 6 -21.39 -54.04 -10.80
N ILE A 7 -21.22 -53.27 -9.71
CA ILE A 7 -20.18 -52.27 -9.38
C ILE A 7 -20.71 -50.83 -9.57
N THR A 8 -21.31 -50.20 -8.54
CA THR A 8 -20.65 -49.45 -7.43
C THR A 8 -19.66 -48.45 -8.03
N ASP A 9 -19.70 -47.14 -7.83
CA ASP A 9 -19.77 -46.38 -6.59
C ASP A 9 -19.05 -45.05 -6.92
N ILE A 10 -19.07 -44.11 -5.96
CA ILE A 10 -17.96 -43.17 -5.72
C ILE A 10 -17.87 -41.89 -6.59
N LEU A 11 -18.20 -40.79 -5.90
CA LEU A 11 -17.53 -39.48 -5.90
C LEU A 11 -17.63 -38.65 -7.20
N THR A 12 -17.90 -37.35 -7.18
CA THR A 12 -17.27 -36.39 -6.27
C THR A 12 -18.07 -35.10 -6.33
N LEU A 13 -18.19 -34.45 -5.18
CA LEU A 13 -18.44 -33.03 -5.02
C LEU A 13 -17.70 -32.21 -6.11
N PHE A 14 -18.41 -31.79 -7.15
CA PHE A 14 -18.07 -30.51 -7.77
C PHE A 14 -18.81 -29.45 -6.97
N THR A 15 -18.25 -29.20 -5.79
CA THR A 15 -18.21 -27.85 -5.23
C THR A 15 -17.90 -26.96 -6.43
N TYR A 16 -18.89 -26.21 -6.89
CA TYR A 16 -18.65 -25.07 -7.77
C TYR A 16 -17.78 -24.14 -6.94
N CYS A 17 -16.48 -24.40 -7.00
CA CYS A 17 -15.45 -23.45 -6.68
C CYS A 17 -15.74 -22.34 -7.67
N HIS A 18 -16.48 -21.34 -7.18
CA HIS A 18 -16.59 -20.05 -7.80
C HIS A 18 -15.16 -19.52 -7.80
N HIS A 19 -14.37 -19.96 -8.78
CA HIS A 19 -13.19 -19.26 -9.23
C HIS A 19 -13.76 -17.97 -9.80
N VAL A 20 -14.07 -17.05 -8.90
CA VAL A 20 -14.03 -15.64 -9.21
C VAL A 20 -12.60 -15.45 -9.69
N VAL A 21 -12.42 -15.43 -11.01
CA VAL A 21 -11.26 -14.80 -11.59
C VAL A 21 -11.45 -13.33 -11.22
N VAL A 22 -11.00 -12.97 -10.01
CA VAL A 22 -10.93 -11.57 -9.59
C VAL A 22 -9.87 -11.00 -10.51
N GLY A 23 -10.32 -10.32 -11.57
CA GLY A 23 -9.44 -9.56 -12.43
C GLY A 23 -8.51 -8.73 -11.55
N PHE A 24 -7.20 -8.87 -11.79
CA PHE A 24 -6.14 -8.20 -11.05
C PHE A 24 -6.36 -6.67 -11.10
N ALA A 25 -7.11 -6.11 -10.14
CA ALA A 25 -7.15 -4.68 -9.93
C ALA A 25 -6.01 -4.35 -8.95
N MET A 26 -4.80 -4.18 -9.48
CA MET A 26 -3.67 -3.74 -8.65
C MET A 26 -3.97 -2.36 -8.08
N LEU A 27 -3.76 -2.22 -6.76
CA LEU A 27 -3.82 -0.93 -6.09
C LEU A 27 -2.78 0.02 -6.70
N HIS A 28 -3.15 1.28 -6.85
CA HIS A 28 -2.25 2.32 -7.32
C HIS A 28 -1.69 3.14 -6.15
N PHE A 29 -0.38 3.17 -6.02
CA PHE A 29 0.34 3.98 -5.05
C PHE A 29 0.73 5.32 -5.65
N HIS A 30 0.43 6.40 -4.93
CA HIS A 30 0.89 7.74 -5.25
C HIS A 30 1.82 8.22 -4.14
N LEU A 31 3.09 8.46 -4.43
CA LEU A 31 4.09 8.89 -3.45
C LEU A 31 4.29 10.40 -3.56
N LEU A 32 3.78 11.17 -2.60
CA LEU A 32 4.03 12.61 -2.54
C LEU A 32 5.29 12.86 -1.71
N SER A 33 6.41 13.07 -2.38
CA SER A 33 7.73 13.10 -1.74
C SER A 33 8.27 14.50 -1.52
N HIS A 34 8.87 14.73 -0.36
CA HIS A 34 9.63 15.95 -0.13
C HIS A 34 10.90 15.95 -1.01
N PRO A 35 11.29 17.06 -1.67
CA PRO A 35 12.46 17.10 -2.57
C PRO A 35 13.77 16.60 -1.94
N LYS A 36 13.97 16.87 -0.64
CA LYS A 36 15.17 16.41 0.10
C LYS A 36 15.21 14.89 0.33
N GLU A 37 14.09 14.21 0.21
CA GLU A 37 13.94 12.78 0.53
C GLU A 37 14.05 11.89 -0.71
N VAL A 38 13.73 12.41 -1.90
CA VAL A 38 13.65 11.63 -3.15
C VAL A 38 14.95 10.86 -3.45
N HIS A 39 16.10 11.49 -3.23
CA HIS A 39 17.41 10.90 -3.54
C HIS A 39 18.09 10.22 -2.35
N ARG A 40 17.42 10.11 -1.20
CA ARG A 40 18.03 9.44 -0.05
C ARG A 40 18.09 7.95 -0.32
N ARG A 41 19.28 7.37 -0.12
CA ARG A 41 19.48 5.92 -0.21
C ARG A 41 18.53 5.13 0.68
N SER A 42 18.13 5.68 1.83
CA SER A 42 17.19 5.06 2.78
C SER A 42 15.71 5.33 2.50
N ASN A 43 15.35 6.00 1.39
CA ASN A 43 13.95 6.23 1.04
C ASN A 43 13.30 4.93 0.58
N THR A 44 12.43 4.35 1.42
CA THR A 44 11.82 3.03 1.18
C THR A 44 10.70 3.06 0.13
N GLY A 45 10.22 4.23 -0.27
CA GLY A 45 9.26 4.38 -1.38
C GLY A 45 9.83 3.86 -2.71
N GLN A 46 11.16 3.91 -2.88
CA GLN A 46 11.84 3.37 -4.06
C GLN A 46 11.62 1.87 -4.24
N VAL A 47 11.37 1.12 -3.16
CA VAL A 47 11.10 -0.33 -3.23
C VAL A 47 9.76 -0.59 -3.92
N ILE A 48 8.76 0.25 -3.64
CA ILE A 48 7.42 0.15 -4.26
C ILE A 48 7.51 0.48 -5.75
N GLU A 49 8.21 1.57 -6.09
CA GLU A 49 8.43 1.99 -7.49
C GLU A 49 9.19 0.94 -8.31
N ALA A 50 10.21 0.31 -7.72
CA ALA A 50 11.01 -0.70 -8.39
C ALA A 50 10.21 -1.98 -8.66
N LEU A 51 9.32 -2.38 -7.74
CA LEU A 51 8.50 -3.58 -7.91
C LEU A 51 7.34 -3.35 -8.89
N TRP A 52 6.69 -2.20 -8.82
CA TRP A 52 5.46 -1.94 -9.57
C TRP A 52 5.48 -0.56 -10.26
N PRO A 53 6.34 -0.36 -11.27
CA PRO A 53 6.50 0.95 -11.93
C PRO A 53 5.23 1.44 -12.64
N GLU A 54 4.36 0.54 -13.08
CA GLU A 54 3.08 0.90 -13.72
C GLU A 54 1.95 1.23 -12.72
N HIS A 55 2.11 0.83 -11.46
CA HIS A 55 1.12 1.04 -10.39
C HIS A 55 1.64 1.94 -9.25
N CYS A 56 2.83 2.51 -9.39
CA CYS A 56 3.40 3.42 -8.43
C CYS A 56 3.88 4.69 -9.14
N GLN A 57 3.35 5.84 -8.74
CA GLN A 57 3.73 7.13 -9.29
C GLN A 57 4.20 8.07 -8.19
N ARG A 58 5.39 8.66 -8.37
CA ARG A 58 5.93 9.66 -7.47
C ARG A 58 5.73 11.08 -7.97
N TYR A 59 5.36 11.94 -7.05
CA TYR A 59 5.18 13.37 -7.24
C TYR A 59 6.11 14.12 -6.28
N ILE A 60 6.90 15.04 -6.81
CA ILE A 60 7.80 15.86 -6.00
C ILE A 60 7.02 17.04 -5.45
N TRP A 61 6.83 17.09 -4.13
CA TRP A 61 6.06 18.15 -3.47
C TRP A 61 6.69 19.54 -3.68
N SER A 62 5.84 20.52 -3.96
CA SER A 62 6.21 21.94 -4.02
C SER A 62 5.13 22.78 -3.34
N ARG A 63 5.51 23.68 -2.44
CA ARG A 63 4.57 24.59 -1.77
C ARG A 63 3.80 25.49 -2.76
N GLN A 64 4.40 25.82 -3.89
CA GLN A 64 3.85 26.79 -4.85
C GLN A 64 3.07 26.11 -5.99
N ARG A 65 3.18 24.79 -6.15
CA ARG A 65 2.53 24.05 -7.25
C ARG A 65 1.73 22.89 -6.69
N ASN A 66 0.46 22.81 -7.08
CA ASN A 66 -0.31 21.59 -6.92
C ASN A 66 0.27 20.52 -7.86
N VAL A 67 1.04 19.61 -7.28
CA VAL A 67 1.69 18.51 -8.01
C VAL A 67 0.87 17.23 -8.01
N LEU A 68 -0.22 17.18 -7.25
CA LEU A 68 -1.14 16.06 -7.29
C LEU A 68 -1.87 16.03 -8.62
N PRO A 69 -2.24 14.84 -9.14
CA PRO A 69 -3.03 14.72 -10.35
C PRO A 69 -4.29 15.59 -10.20
N LYS A 70 -4.57 16.42 -11.22
CA LYS A 70 -5.73 17.33 -11.22
C LYS A 70 -7.05 16.62 -10.92
N ALA A 71 -7.13 15.34 -11.29
CA ALA A 71 -8.15 14.44 -10.79
C ALA A 71 -7.69 13.88 -9.43
N LEU A 72 -7.99 14.63 -8.36
CA LEU A 72 -8.28 13.98 -7.09
C LEU A 72 -9.54 13.16 -7.35
N ASN A 73 -9.34 11.93 -7.82
CA ASN A 73 -10.45 11.07 -8.21
C ASN A 73 -11.25 10.69 -6.96
N THR A 74 -12.53 10.39 -7.13
CA THR A 74 -13.42 9.95 -6.04
C THR A 74 -12.97 8.61 -5.42
N SER A 75 -12.01 7.93 -6.03
CA SER A 75 -11.42 6.65 -5.61
C SER A 75 -10.03 6.80 -4.97
N MET A 76 -9.63 8.01 -4.54
CA MET A 76 -8.35 8.27 -3.87
C MET A 76 -8.55 8.49 -2.37
N ALA A 77 -7.74 7.79 -1.58
CA ALA A 77 -7.62 8.03 -0.16
C ALA A 77 -6.17 8.41 0.22
N LEU A 78 -6.06 9.27 1.23
CA LEU A 78 -4.79 9.63 1.84
C LEU A 78 -4.52 8.69 3.01
N LEU A 79 -3.37 8.01 2.97
CA LEU A 79 -2.88 7.17 4.06
C LEU A 79 -2.28 8.03 5.16
N MET A 80 -2.87 7.98 6.35
CA MET A 80 -2.41 8.72 7.52
C MET A 80 -2.50 7.87 8.80
N PRO A 81 -1.54 8.02 9.73
CA PRO A 81 -1.67 7.45 11.05
C PRO A 81 -2.68 8.24 11.90
N GLY A 82 -3.38 7.53 12.80
CA GLY A 82 -4.13 8.12 13.92
C GLY A 82 -5.66 8.02 13.84
N ASP A 83 -6.30 8.46 14.92
CA ASP A 83 -7.73 8.26 15.23
C ASP A 83 -8.70 9.01 14.31
N GLN A 84 -8.20 9.95 13.51
CA GLN A 84 -9.00 10.76 12.57
C GLN A 84 -9.07 10.12 11.17
N ALA A 85 -8.50 8.93 11.00
CA ALA A 85 -8.50 8.17 9.76
C ALA A 85 -9.22 6.84 9.98
N SER A 86 -10.10 6.49 9.04
CA SER A 86 -10.83 5.24 9.15
C SER A 86 -9.91 4.04 8.92
N SER A 87 -9.92 3.10 9.86
CA SER A 87 -9.28 1.79 9.74
C SER A 87 -10.26 0.68 9.34
N SER A 88 -11.55 1.01 9.14
CA SER A 88 -12.58 0.04 8.76
C SER A 88 -12.21 -0.62 7.44
N GLN A 89 -12.09 -1.95 7.43
CA GLN A 89 -11.65 -2.69 6.25
C GLN A 89 -12.55 -2.43 5.03
N ASP A 90 -13.86 -2.31 5.24
CA ASP A 90 -14.83 -2.04 4.17
C ASP A 90 -14.67 -0.64 3.57
N GLU A 91 -14.34 0.37 4.39
CA GLU A 91 -14.09 1.72 3.92
C GLU A 91 -12.77 1.81 3.15
N VAL A 92 -11.72 1.13 3.62
CA VAL A 92 -10.43 1.10 2.91
C VAL A 92 -10.56 0.36 1.57
N LYS A 93 -11.34 -0.72 1.50
CA LYS A 93 -11.60 -1.50 0.27
C LYS A 93 -12.33 -0.71 -0.81
N GLY A 94 -12.98 0.40 -0.47
CA GLY A 94 -13.65 1.28 -1.43
C GLY A 94 -12.68 2.06 -2.34
N PHE A 95 -11.37 2.05 -2.05
CA PHE A 95 -10.37 2.84 -2.76
C PHE A 95 -9.43 1.98 -3.59
N GLN A 96 -9.07 2.48 -4.77
CA GLN A 96 -8.05 1.87 -5.64
C GLN A 96 -6.76 2.69 -5.69
N HIS A 97 -6.82 3.97 -5.33
CA HIS A 97 -5.68 4.87 -5.33
C HIS A 97 -5.35 5.31 -3.91
N PHE A 98 -4.10 5.12 -3.52
CA PHE A 98 -3.63 5.44 -2.18
C PHE A 98 -2.46 6.41 -2.25
N LEU A 99 -2.67 7.59 -1.67
CA LEU A 99 -1.65 8.63 -1.57
C LEU A 99 -0.88 8.46 -0.25
N ILE A 100 0.44 8.31 -0.35
CA ILE A 100 1.35 8.24 0.79
C ILE A 100 2.25 9.48 0.75
N ILE A 101 2.36 10.19 1.88
CA ILE A 101 3.35 11.26 2.02
C ILE A 101 4.70 10.62 2.32
N ASP A 102 5.55 10.53 1.31
CA ASP A 102 6.85 9.88 1.39
C ASP A 102 7.92 10.87 1.87
N SER A 103 8.09 10.93 3.19
CA SER A 103 9.05 11.84 3.81
C SER A 103 9.45 11.43 5.23
N THR A 104 10.32 12.21 5.86
CA THR A 104 10.48 12.15 7.33
C THR A 104 9.22 12.63 8.01
N TRP A 105 8.99 12.24 9.27
CA TRP A 105 7.81 12.67 10.04
C TRP A 105 7.63 14.18 10.10
N GLN A 106 8.71 14.93 10.27
CA GLN A 106 8.68 16.39 10.33
C GLN A 106 8.26 17.00 8.99
N GLU A 107 8.86 16.54 7.89
CA GLU A 107 8.54 17.03 6.55
C GLU A 107 7.16 16.54 6.07
N ALA A 108 6.72 15.33 6.45
CA ALA A 108 5.40 14.82 6.14
C ALA A 108 4.29 15.66 6.80
N LYS A 109 4.44 16.01 8.08
CA LYS A 109 3.53 16.93 8.79
C LYS A 109 3.48 18.30 8.11
N LYS A 110 4.62 18.80 7.63
CA LYS A 110 4.70 20.06 6.90
C LYS A 110 4.02 19.98 5.54
N ILE A 111 4.25 18.93 4.76
CA ILE A 111 3.56 18.68 3.48
C ILE A 111 2.05 18.68 3.69
N TYR A 112 1.56 17.90 4.67
CA TYR A 112 0.13 17.85 4.99
C TYR A 112 -0.43 19.22 5.35
N ARG A 113 0.21 19.94 6.30
CA ARG A 113 -0.23 21.27 6.73
C ARG A 113 -0.25 22.29 5.58
N GLN A 114 0.71 22.22 4.67
CA GLN A 114 0.88 23.20 3.59
C GLN A 114 0.19 22.82 2.28
N SER A 115 -0.58 21.72 2.25
CA SER A 115 -1.28 21.26 1.05
C SER A 115 -2.78 21.13 1.34
N PRO A 116 -3.57 22.22 1.24
CA PRO A 116 -5.00 22.20 1.54
C PRO A 116 -5.79 21.14 0.76
N CYS A 117 -5.35 20.82 -0.46
CA CYS A 117 -5.93 19.75 -1.30
C CYS A 117 -5.83 18.34 -0.67
N LEU A 118 -4.95 18.11 0.30
CA LEU A 118 -4.88 16.84 1.04
C LEU A 118 -5.97 16.74 2.11
N HIS A 119 -6.48 17.87 2.61
CA HIS A 119 -7.44 17.88 3.72
C HIS A 119 -8.83 17.43 3.27
N ILE A 120 -9.14 17.58 1.99
CA ILE A 120 -10.41 17.16 1.39
C ILE A 120 -10.45 15.66 1.07
N LEU A 121 -9.30 14.98 1.03
CA LEU A 121 -9.26 13.55 0.75
C LEU A 121 -9.85 12.75 1.91
N PRO A 122 -10.56 11.64 1.63
CA PRO A 122 -10.82 10.59 2.59
C PRO A 122 -9.50 10.14 3.22
N LYS A 123 -9.51 9.95 4.54
CA LYS A 123 -8.32 9.59 5.32
C LYS A 123 -8.50 8.18 5.80
N VAL A 124 -7.56 7.32 5.43
CA VAL A 124 -7.54 5.91 5.82
C VAL A 124 -6.27 5.60 6.57
N SER A 125 -6.37 4.69 7.53
CA SER A 125 -5.24 4.19 8.30
C SER A 125 -5.07 2.70 8.07
N VAL A 126 -3.87 2.21 8.34
CA VAL A 126 -3.55 0.78 8.27
C VAL A 126 -3.41 0.20 9.67
N CYS A 127 -3.94 -1.00 9.87
CA CYS A 127 -3.68 -1.77 11.09
C CYS A 127 -2.24 -2.28 11.05
N ALA A 128 -1.37 -1.61 11.81
CA ALA A 128 0.07 -1.78 11.70
C ALA A 128 0.65 -2.66 12.81
N LYS A 129 1.59 -3.53 12.42
CA LYS A 129 2.57 -4.10 13.36
C LYS A 129 3.63 -3.04 13.72
N PRO A 130 4.38 -3.22 14.83
CA PRO A 130 5.51 -2.35 15.15
C PRO A 130 6.51 -2.25 13.98
N SER A 131 6.97 -1.03 13.70
CA SER A 131 7.93 -0.76 12.63
C SER A 131 9.28 -1.42 12.93
N THR A 132 9.89 -1.98 11.89
CA THR A 132 11.27 -2.49 11.90
C THR A 132 12.25 -1.48 11.29
N PHE A 133 11.76 -0.31 10.88
CA PHE A 133 12.56 0.70 10.21
C PHE A 133 13.37 1.54 11.20
N ILE A 134 14.71 1.46 11.11
CA ILE A 134 15.64 2.08 12.07
C ILE A 134 16.52 3.21 11.49
N LEU A 135 16.39 3.52 10.21
CA LEU A 135 17.33 4.44 9.51
C LEU A 135 16.98 5.94 9.68
N ARG A 136 15.90 6.29 10.39
CA ARG A 136 15.56 7.68 10.72
C ARG A 136 16.12 8.04 12.09
N ALA A 137 16.93 9.10 12.15
CA ALA A 137 17.48 9.62 13.41
C ALA A 137 16.40 10.01 14.45
N ASN A 138 15.24 10.49 13.98
CA ASN A 138 14.08 10.86 14.82
C ASN A 138 12.90 9.92 14.54
N GLN A 139 13.14 8.61 14.63
CA GLN A 139 12.08 7.62 14.50
C GLN A 139 11.14 7.73 15.72
N ILE A 140 9.85 7.92 15.44
CA ILE A 140 8.81 7.92 16.49
C ILE A 140 8.30 6.50 16.69
N GLU A 141 7.83 6.20 17.90
CA GLU A 141 7.16 4.94 18.19
C GLU A 141 5.95 4.76 17.27
N GLY A 142 5.79 3.55 16.70
CA GLY A 142 4.75 3.25 15.70
C GLY A 142 4.95 3.90 14.32
N GLY A 143 6.05 4.64 14.11
CA GLY A 143 6.25 5.44 12.91
C GLY A 143 6.68 4.66 11.67
N LEU A 144 5.77 4.01 10.96
CA LEU A 144 6.07 3.22 9.76
C LEU A 144 6.92 3.95 8.69
N SER A 145 7.71 3.16 7.94
CA SER A 145 8.29 3.58 6.66
C SER A 145 7.27 3.56 5.53
N THR A 146 7.57 4.22 4.40
CA THR A 146 6.69 4.25 3.22
C THR A 146 6.37 2.84 2.71
N ALA A 147 7.38 1.97 2.62
CA ALA A 147 7.19 0.57 2.26
C ALA A 147 6.34 -0.21 3.27
N GLU A 148 6.56 0.00 4.58
CA GLU A 148 5.78 -0.69 5.61
C GLU A 148 4.31 -0.29 5.57
N VAL A 149 4.00 0.99 5.30
CA VAL A 149 2.61 1.44 5.08
C VAL A 149 1.97 0.66 3.94
N ALA A 150 2.67 0.52 2.80
CA ALA A 150 2.17 -0.21 1.64
C ALA A 150 1.99 -1.73 1.92
N VAL A 151 2.91 -2.37 2.65
CA VAL A 151 2.78 -3.79 3.07
C VAL A 151 1.52 -4.00 3.92
N ASN A 152 1.30 -3.14 4.92
CA ASN A 152 0.14 -3.27 5.80
C ASN A 152 -1.17 -3.00 5.04
N LEU A 153 -1.18 -2.03 4.12
CA LEU A 153 -2.33 -1.79 3.26
C LEU A 153 -2.66 -3.01 2.39
N LEU A 154 -1.67 -3.56 1.68
CA LEU A 154 -1.87 -4.74 0.83
C LEU A 154 -2.43 -5.92 1.63
N SER A 155 -1.89 -6.17 2.82
CA SER A 155 -2.38 -7.20 3.73
C SER A 155 -3.83 -6.97 4.16
N GLN A 156 -4.18 -5.73 4.54
CA GLN A 156 -5.55 -5.35 4.93
C GLN A 156 -6.54 -5.47 3.75
N GLN A 157 -6.06 -5.31 2.53
CA GLN A 157 -6.82 -5.45 1.29
C GLN A 157 -6.90 -6.90 0.76
N GLY A 158 -6.20 -7.85 1.39
CA GLY A 158 -6.18 -9.26 0.98
C GLY A 158 -5.15 -9.61 -0.10
N TYR A 159 -4.30 -8.66 -0.50
CA TYR A 159 -3.19 -8.87 -1.44
C TYR A 159 -1.96 -9.45 -0.73
N HIS A 160 -2.13 -10.61 -0.08
CA HIS A 160 -1.11 -11.20 0.79
C HIS A 160 0.19 -11.56 0.05
N GLN A 161 0.09 -12.06 -1.18
CA GLN A 161 1.26 -12.40 -1.98
C GLN A 161 2.09 -11.16 -2.34
N GLN A 162 1.42 -10.06 -2.72
CA GLN A 162 2.06 -8.78 -3.02
C GLN A 162 2.64 -8.14 -1.76
N ALA A 163 1.95 -8.26 -0.61
CA ALA A 163 2.44 -7.79 0.66
C ALA A 163 3.75 -8.50 1.06
N GLU A 164 3.78 -9.83 0.97
CA GLU A 164 4.97 -10.64 1.24
C GLU A 164 6.12 -10.31 0.28
N GLN A 165 5.82 -10.18 -1.02
CA GLN A 165 6.82 -9.78 -2.02
C GLN A 165 7.44 -8.42 -1.68
N LEU A 166 6.63 -7.41 -1.35
CA LEU A 166 7.12 -6.09 -0.97
C LEU A 166 7.91 -6.13 0.34
N GLU A 167 7.47 -6.90 1.33
CA GLU A 167 8.15 -7.06 2.62
C GLU A 167 9.55 -7.70 2.44
N CYS A 168 9.66 -8.78 1.65
CA CYS A 168 10.94 -9.40 1.33
C CYS A 168 11.91 -8.41 0.65
N ASN A 169 11.43 -7.65 -0.34
CA ASN A 169 12.25 -6.66 -1.04
C ASN A 169 12.65 -5.49 -0.14
N TYR A 170 11.73 -5.04 0.73
CA TYR A 170 12.03 -4.04 1.75
C TYR A 170 13.14 -4.51 2.68
N HIS A 171 13.09 -5.74 3.19
CA HIS A 171 14.16 -6.27 4.04
C HIS A 171 15.49 -6.45 3.30
N ALA A 172 15.48 -6.80 2.02
CA ALA A 172 16.68 -6.83 1.18
C ALA A 172 17.27 -5.41 0.99
N PHE A 173 16.42 -4.43 0.71
CA PHE A 173 16.81 -3.03 0.58
C PHE A 173 17.41 -2.46 1.87
N MET A 174 16.79 -2.74 3.02
CA MET A 174 17.27 -2.27 4.32
C MET A 174 18.68 -2.81 4.64
N ARG A 175 18.97 -4.08 4.30
CA ARG A 175 20.31 -4.66 4.46
C ARG A 175 21.39 -3.98 3.64
N GLN A 176 21.03 -3.32 2.53
CA GLN A 176 21.98 -2.58 1.70
C GLN A 176 22.21 -1.15 2.22
N CYS A 177 21.31 -0.63 3.04
CA CYS A 177 21.35 0.75 3.56
C CYS A 177 22.03 0.86 4.93
N LEU A 178 22.19 -0.26 5.63
CA LEU A 178 23.00 -0.42 6.84
C LEU A 178 24.48 -0.60 6.47
#